data_AF-A0A0E0GYZ4-F1
#
_entry.id   AF-A0A0E0GYZ4-F1
#
_cell.length_a   1.000
_cell.length_b   1.000
_cell.length_c   1.000
_cell.angle_alpha   90.00
_cell.angle_beta   90.00
_cell.angle_gamma   90.00
#
_symmetry.space_group_name_H-M   'P 1'
#
loop_
_entity.id
_entity.type
_entity.pdbx_description
1 polymer ?
#
loop_
_entity_poly.entity_id
_entity_poly.type
_entity_poly.pdbx_seq_one_letter_code
_entity_poly.pdbx_strand_id
1 'polypeptide(L)'
;MSGRRRPATASASIQVSQLLQVFRIGKPDTSHLKSPQASHFVNDPEMQKMLLEACNQMEKLVLQAKQSPAAMQLLRDELIDLGVKLNAMVPEKELSQIEEFESYLGCSIPSQIEIHPPSDTRSRGKIKRIKGHHDKEPKQNKKRKKIERVPRKCKKCGHVGLHDSRNCPNKVTQQ
;
A
#
# COMPACT_ATOMS: atom_id res chain seq x y z
N MET A 1 1.74 -16.12 54.86
CA MET A 1 0.75 -16.24 53.77
C MET A 1 1.30 -15.54 52.53
N SER A 2 1.75 -16.28 51.52
CA SER A 2 2.20 -15.72 50.25
C SER A 2 1.75 -16.65 49.12
N GLY A 3 0.63 -16.27 48.50
CA GLY A 3 -0.08 -17.05 47.48
C GLY A 3 0.68 -17.09 46.16
N ARG A 4 0.96 -18.31 45.68
CA ARG A 4 1.41 -18.56 44.31
C ARG A 4 0.22 -18.38 43.36
N ARG A 5 0.26 -17.38 42.48
CA ARG A 5 -0.68 -17.26 41.36
C ARG A 5 -0.26 -18.23 40.26
N ARG A 6 -1.16 -19.13 39.87
CA ARG A 6 -1.00 -20.01 38.69
C ARG A 6 -1.25 -19.18 37.42
N PRO A 7 -0.50 -19.38 36.33
CA PRO A 7 -0.91 -18.87 35.02
C PRO A 7 -2.05 -19.73 34.46
N ALA A 8 -3.08 -19.08 33.92
CA ALA A 8 -4.19 -19.71 33.23
C ALA A 8 -3.71 -20.21 31.86
N THR A 9 -3.87 -21.51 31.61
CA THR A 9 -3.76 -22.08 30.26
C THR A 9 -5.02 -21.73 29.48
N ALA A 10 -4.94 -20.77 28.57
CA ALA A 10 -5.99 -20.53 27.60
C ALA A 10 -5.95 -21.65 26.55
N SER A 11 -6.92 -22.58 26.61
CA SER A 11 -7.14 -23.52 25.50
C SER A 11 -7.78 -22.76 24.34
N ALA A 12 -6.99 -22.41 23.33
CA ALA A 12 -7.52 -21.88 22.09
C ALA A 12 -8.11 -23.04 21.28
N SER A 13 -9.38 -23.36 21.54
CA SER A 13 -10.17 -24.22 20.67
C SER A 13 -10.51 -23.44 19.41
N ILE A 14 -9.66 -23.56 18.38
CA ILE A 14 -9.96 -23.05 17.04
C ILE A 14 -11.17 -23.86 16.54
N GLN A 15 -12.32 -23.20 16.43
CA GLN A 15 -13.50 -23.83 15.84
C GLN A 15 -13.23 -24.06 14.36
N VAL A 16 -13.46 -25.29 13.89
CA VAL A 16 -13.32 -25.71 12.49
C VAL A 16 -14.08 -24.80 11.51
N SER A 17 -15.10 -24.09 12.00
CA SER A 17 -15.85 -23.06 11.27
C SER A 17 -15.00 -21.86 10.81
N GLN A 18 -13.90 -21.52 11.50
CA GLN A 18 -13.01 -20.43 11.09
C GLN A 18 -12.12 -20.81 9.89
N LEU A 19 -11.84 -22.10 9.68
CA LEU A 19 -11.04 -22.55 8.52
C LEU A 19 -11.81 -22.43 7.20
N LEU A 20 -13.16 -22.50 7.23
CA LEU A 20 -13.99 -22.38 6.02
C LEU A 20 -14.23 -20.93 5.57
N GLN A 21 -13.96 -19.93 6.41
CA GLN A 21 -14.14 -18.52 6.02
C GLN A 21 -13.01 -18.00 5.12
N VAL A 22 -11.84 -18.65 5.12
CA VAL A 22 -10.69 -18.23 4.32
C VAL A 22 -10.87 -18.55 2.83
N PHE A 23 -11.76 -19.49 2.49
CA PHE A 23 -12.02 -19.90 1.09
C PHE A 23 -13.06 -19.05 0.35
N ARG A 24 -13.59 -17.99 0.97
CA ARG A 24 -14.47 -17.02 0.29
C ARG A 24 -13.77 -15.67 0.13
N ILE A 25 -12.70 -15.64 -0.65
CA ILE A 25 -12.14 -14.38 -1.16
C ILE A 25 -12.69 -14.16 -2.57
N GLY A 26 -13.26 -12.98 -2.76
CA GLY A 26 -14.04 -12.58 -3.93
C GLY A 26 -13.30 -12.61 -5.26
N LYS A 27 -14.08 -12.67 -6.34
CA LYS A 27 -13.61 -12.52 -7.72
C LYS A 27 -12.92 -11.16 -7.90
N PRO A 28 -11.68 -11.09 -8.41
CA PRO A 28 -11.13 -9.84 -8.93
C PRO A 28 -11.59 -9.63 -10.38
N ASP A 29 -12.01 -8.41 -10.71
CA ASP A 29 -12.32 -7.97 -12.06
C ASP A 29 -11.05 -8.01 -12.94
N THR A 30 -10.98 -8.99 -13.84
CA THR A 30 -9.92 -9.08 -14.86
C THR A 30 -10.35 -8.35 -16.12
N SER A 31 -10.11 -7.05 -16.15
CA SER A 31 -9.96 -6.33 -17.41
C SER A 31 -8.56 -5.73 -17.42
N HIS A 32 -7.80 -6.06 -18.47
CA HIS A 32 -6.50 -5.47 -18.80
C HIS A 32 -5.24 -6.13 -18.21
N LEU A 33 -4.80 -7.24 -18.83
CA LEU A 33 -3.43 -7.47 -19.34
C LEU A 33 -3.34 -8.90 -19.91
N LYS A 34 -3.23 -8.98 -21.25
CA LYS A 34 -2.97 -10.23 -22.00
C LYS A 34 -1.45 -10.44 -22.07
N SER A 35 -0.95 -11.56 -21.55
CA SER A 35 0.30 -12.20 -22.02
C SER A 35 0.31 -13.68 -21.61
N PRO A 36 0.89 -14.59 -22.43
CA PRO A 36 0.49 -15.99 -22.45
C PRO A 36 1.53 -16.89 -21.78
N GLN A 37 1.34 -17.23 -20.50
CA GLN A 37 1.78 -18.51 -19.94
C GLN A 37 0.78 -18.92 -18.87
N ALA A 38 -0.30 -19.57 -19.32
CA ALA A 38 -1.26 -20.21 -18.44
C ALA A 38 -0.62 -21.49 -17.90
N SER A 39 -0.11 -21.46 -16.68
CA SER A 39 -0.08 -22.66 -15.85
C SER A 39 -1.53 -23.12 -15.72
N HIS A 40 -1.86 -24.18 -16.46
CA HIS A 40 -3.13 -24.87 -16.42
C HIS A 40 -3.35 -25.42 -14.99
N PHE A 41 -3.79 -24.58 -14.05
CA PHE A 41 -4.68 -25.05 -13.00
C PHE A 41 -5.96 -25.43 -13.73
N VAL A 42 -6.04 -26.71 -14.07
CA VAL A 42 -7.23 -27.31 -14.66
C VAL A 42 -8.33 -27.16 -13.61
N ASN A 43 -9.09 -26.07 -13.71
CA ASN A 43 -10.42 -25.97 -13.14
C ASN A 43 -11.32 -26.90 -13.94
N ASP A 44 -11.07 -28.20 -13.84
CA ASP A 44 -11.99 -29.20 -14.38
C ASP A 44 -13.25 -29.14 -13.51
N PRO A 45 -14.40 -28.74 -14.09
CA PRO A 45 -15.65 -28.65 -13.34
C PRO A 45 -16.05 -30.00 -12.73
N GLU A 46 -15.64 -31.12 -13.34
CA GLU A 46 -15.89 -32.45 -12.82
C GLU A 46 -15.06 -32.73 -11.56
N MET A 47 -13.75 -32.45 -11.59
CA MET A 47 -12.88 -32.53 -10.40
C MET A 47 -13.35 -31.61 -9.25
N GLN A 48 -13.79 -30.39 -9.56
CA GLN A 48 -14.36 -29.49 -8.55
C GLN A 48 -15.64 -30.05 -7.93
N LYS A 49 -16.51 -30.66 -8.73
CA LYS A 49 -17.72 -31.33 -8.25
C LYS A 49 -17.37 -32.51 -7.33
N MET A 50 -16.44 -33.36 -7.73
CA MET A 50 -15.97 -34.49 -6.91
C MET A 50 -15.38 -34.01 -5.58
N LEU A 51 -14.60 -32.93 -5.58
CA LEU A 51 -14.06 -32.32 -4.36
C LEU A 51 -15.18 -31.86 -3.41
N LEU A 52 -16.18 -31.13 -3.93
CA LEU A 52 -17.32 -30.67 -3.14
C LEU A 52 -18.11 -31.83 -2.52
N GLU A 53 -18.37 -32.87 -3.31
CA GLU A 53 -19.06 -34.08 -2.84
C GLU A 53 -18.27 -34.78 -1.73
N ALA A 54 -16.95 -34.95 -1.89
CA ALA A 54 -16.09 -35.55 -0.89
C ALA A 54 -16.08 -34.75 0.43
N CYS A 55 -15.96 -33.42 0.34
CA CYS A 55 -15.99 -32.53 1.51
C CYS A 55 -17.34 -32.61 2.25
N ASN A 56 -18.46 -32.56 1.52
CA ASN A 56 -19.79 -32.66 2.11
C ASN A 56 -20.01 -34.02 2.81
N GLN A 57 -19.50 -35.09 2.21
CA GLN A 57 -19.60 -36.42 2.81
C GLN A 57 -18.76 -36.54 4.08
N MET A 58 -17.55 -35.98 4.09
CA MET A 58 -16.71 -35.93 5.29
C MET A 58 -17.39 -35.16 6.42
N GLU A 59 -17.99 -33.99 6.13
CA GLU A 59 -18.73 -33.21 7.13
C GLU A 59 -19.89 -34.03 7.72
N LYS A 60 -20.67 -34.71 6.87
CA LYS A 60 -21.75 -35.60 7.32
C LYS A 60 -21.25 -36.69 8.27
N LEU A 61 -20.16 -37.38 7.90
CA LEU A 61 -19.57 -38.44 8.72
C LEU A 61 -19.05 -37.92 10.06
N VAL A 62 -18.41 -36.75 10.08
CA VAL A 62 -17.94 -36.11 11.31
C VAL A 62 -19.11 -35.75 12.24
N LEU A 63 -20.19 -35.20 11.70
CA LEU A 63 -21.40 -34.88 12.48
C LEU A 63 -22.04 -36.13 13.10
N GLN A 64 -22.06 -37.25 12.37
CA GLN A 64 -22.55 -38.53 12.88
C GLN A 64 -21.63 -39.11 13.96
N ALA A 65 -20.33 -39.17 13.68
CA ALA A 65 -19.34 -39.76 14.57
C ALA A 65 -19.20 -38.97 15.89
N LYS A 66 -19.43 -37.65 15.88
CA LYS A 66 -19.35 -36.78 17.07
C LYS A 66 -20.16 -37.28 18.27
N GLN A 67 -21.23 -38.05 18.03
CA GLN A 67 -22.10 -38.57 19.07
C GLN A 67 -21.49 -39.74 19.86
N SER A 68 -20.40 -40.35 19.37
CA SER A 68 -19.77 -41.52 19.98
C SER A 68 -18.24 -41.42 19.96
N PRO A 69 -17.55 -41.56 21.10
CA PRO A 69 -16.09 -41.51 21.13
C PRO A 69 -15.46 -42.67 20.34
N ALA A 70 -16.08 -43.85 20.34
CA ALA A 70 -15.62 -44.99 19.55
C ALA A 70 -15.78 -44.75 18.04
N ALA A 71 -16.88 -44.12 17.62
CA ALA A 71 -17.07 -43.78 16.21
C ALA A 71 -16.08 -42.72 15.72
N MET A 72 -15.73 -41.73 16.55
CA MET A 72 -14.67 -40.75 16.23
C MET A 72 -13.28 -41.37 16.16
N GLN A 73 -13.00 -42.41 16.96
CA GLN A 73 -11.76 -43.18 16.88
C GLN A 73 -11.68 -43.92 15.54
N LEU A 74 -12.71 -44.68 15.20
CA LEU A 74 -12.81 -45.37 13.91
C LEU A 74 -12.64 -44.38 12.75
N LEU A 75 -13.35 -43.25 12.76
CA LEU A 75 -13.26 -42.25 11.70
C LEU A 75 -11.84 -41.70 11.54
N ARG A 76 -11.13 -41.43 12.64
CA ARG A 76 -9.75 -40.96 12.59
C ARG A 76 -8.83 -42.02 12.00
N ASP A 77 -8.92 -43.27 12.46
CA ASP A 77 -8.02 -44.34 12.04
C ASP A 77 -8.19 -44.63 10.54
N GLU A 78 -9.44 -44.67 10.06
CA GLU A 78 -9.74 -44.81 8.62
C GLU A 78 -9.21 -43.63 7.78
N LEU A 79 -9.28 -42.40 8.30
CA LEU A 79 -8.72 -41.22 7.62
C LEU A 79 -7.19 -41.27 7.54
N ILE A 80 -6.52 -41.79 8.57
CA ILE A 80 -5.07 -42.00 8.56
C ILE A 80 -4.71 -43.04 7.49
N ASP A 81 -5.40 -44.18 7.48
CA ASP A 81 -5.17 -45.24 6.49
C ASP A 81 -5.43 -44.77 5.05
N LEU A 82 -6.48 -43.97 4.85
CA LEU A 82 -6.76 -43.33 3.57
C LEU A 82 -5.63 -42.37 3.17
N GLY A 83 -5.14 -41.55 4.11
CA GLY A 83 -4.02 -40.63 3.88
C GLY A 83 -2.76 -41.35 3.40
N VAL A 84 -2.43 -42.50 4.01
CA VAL A 84 -1.30 -43.34 3.57
C VAL A 84 -1.48 -43.84 2.14
N LYS A 85 -2.69 -44.29 1.78
CA LYS A 85 -3.00 -44.74 0.41
C LYS A 85 -2.90 -43.60 -0.60
N LEU A 86 -3.38 -42.41 -0.25
CA LEU A 86 -3.30 -41.22 -1.11
C LEU A 86 -1.84 -40.80 -1.33
N ASN A 87 -1.02 -40.77 -0.29
CA ASN A 87 0.41 -40.46 -0.41
C ASN A 87 1.18 -41.46 -1.26
N ALA A 88 0.73 -42.73 -1.32
CA ALA A 88 1.32 -43.72 -2.22
C ALA A 88 0.96 -43.48 -3.70
N MET A 89 -0.24 -42.95 -3.99
CA MET A 89 -0.71 -42.67 -5.35
C MET A 89 -0.23 -41.31 -5.87
N VAL A 90 -0.25 -40.30 -5.00
CA VAL A 90 0.18 -38.94 -5.25
C VAL A 90 1.13 -38.59 -4.11
N PRO A 91 2.46 -38.76 -4.31
CA PRO A 91 3.41 -38.37 -3.28
C PRO A 91 3.21 -36.89 -2.99
N GLU A 92 3.15 -36.56 -1.71
CA GLU A 92 3.08 -35.19 -1.23
C GLU A 92 4.29 -34.45 -1.81
N LYS A 93 4.04 -33.63 -2.82
CA LYS A 93 5.05 -32.73 -3.35
C LYS A 93 5.13 -31.62 -2.33
N GLU A 94 6.03 -31.75 -1.36
CA GLU A 94 6.47 -30.63 -0.53
C GLU A 94 7.02 -29.58 -1.49
N LEU A 95 6.14 -28.69 -1.96
CA LEU A 95 6.56 -27.53 -2.71
C LEU A 95 7.38 -26.71 -1.73
N SER A 96 8.63 -26.45 -2.11
CA SER A 96 9.42 -25.48 -1.38
C SER A 96 8.65 -24.15 -1.36
N GLN A 97 8.81 -23.38 -0.30
CA GLN A 97 8.15 -22.08 -0.17
C GLN A 97 8.42 -21.19 -1.40
N ILE A 98 9.60 -21.33 -2.02
CA ILE A 98 9.99 -20.66 -3.26
C ILE A 98 9.09 -21.11 -4.41
N GLU A 99 8.92 -22.41 -4.66
CA GLU A 99 8.06 -22.93 -5.73
C GLU A 99 6.59 -22.52 -5.55
N GLU A 100 6.10 -22.42 -4.31
CA GLU A 100 4.76 -21.91 -4.03
C GLU A 100 4.64 -20.44 -4.48
N PHE A 101 5.60 -19.59 -4.11
CA PHE A 101 5.63 -18.19 -4.53
C PHE A 101 5.80 -18.04 -6.05
N GLU A 102 6.66 -18.83 -6.68
CA GLU A 102 6.87 -18.79 -8.13
C GLU A 102 5.61 -19.20 -8.89
N SER A 103 4.92 -20.23 -8.41
CA SER A 103 3.62 -20.67 -8.94
C SER A 103 2.56 -19.58 -8.80
N TYR A 104 2.50 -18.92 -7.64
CA TYR A 104 1.55 -17.83 -7.38
C TYR A 104 1.81 -16.58 -8.23
N LEU A 105 3.08 -16.18 -8.36
CA LEU A 105 3.48 -14.99 -9.12
C LEU A 105 3.54 -15.25 -10.63
N GLY A 106 3.64 -16.52 -11.04
CA GLY A 106 3.81 -16.93 -12.44
C GLY A 106 5.20 -16.60 -13.01
N CYS A 107 6.18 -16.36 -12.16
CA CYS A 107 7.56 -16.06 -12.55
C CYS A 107 8.54 -16.66 -11.54
N SER A 108 9.75 -17.00 -12.02
CA SER A 108 10.81 -17.46 -11.15
C SER A 108 11.40 -16.31 -10.33
N ILE A 109 11.68 -16.57 -9.06
CA ILE A 109 12.32 -15.60 -8.17
C ILE A 109 13.81 -15.58 -8.54
N PRO A 110 14.38 -14.42 -8.91
CA PRO A 110 15.78 -14.34 -9.27
C PRO A 110 16.67 -14.69 -8.06
N SER A 111 17.72 -15.49 -8.30
CA SER A 111 18.68 -15.89 -7.26
C SER A 111 19.51 -14.72 -6.71
N GLN A 112 19.58 -13.61 -7.45
CA GLN A 112 20.33 -12.41 -7.09
C GLN A 112 19.50 -11.16 -7.41
N ILE A 113 19.42 -10.24 -6.45
CA ILE A 113 18.73 -8.96 -6.58
C ILE A 113 19.76 -7.86 -6.30
N GLU A 114 20.01 -7.01 -7.28
CA GLU A 114 20.84 -5.82 -7.11
C GLU A 114 19.97 -4.65 -6.64
N ILE A 115 20.00 -4.37 -5.33
CA ILE A 115 19.28 -3.24 -4.75
C ILE A 115 20.16 -2.01 -4.84
N HIS A 116 19.86 -1.12 -5.78
CA HIS A 116 20.51 0.18 -5.83
C HIS A 116 19.99 1.07 -4.69
N PRO A 117 20.88 1.83 -4.02
CA PRO A 117 20.44 2.85 -3.09
C PRO A 117 19.54 3.86 -3.84
N PRO A 118 18.54 4.46 -3.18
CA PRO A 118 17.73 5.51 -3.79
C PRO A 118 18.66 6.59 -4.31
N SER A 119 18.48 6.95 -5.59
CA SER A 119 19.28 8.01 -6.19
C SER A 119 19.07 9.30 -5.40
N ASP A 120 20.16 9.99 -5.09
CA ASP A 120 20.10 11.28 -4.38
C ASP A 120 19.13 12.18 -5.13
N THR A 121 17.99 12.45 -4.49
CA THR A 121 17.03 13.39 -5.06
C THR A 121 17.76 14.71 -5.22
N ARG A 122 17.76 15.25 -6.45
CA ARG A 122 18.17 16.63 -6.71
C ARG A 122 17.14 17.56 -6.09
N SER A 123 16.99 17.53 -4.77
CA SER A 123 16.36 18.62 -4.04
C SER A 123 17.11 19.87 -4.43
N ARG A 124 16.39 20.88 -4.95
CA ARG A 124 17.00 22.11 -5.46
C ARG A 124 17.90 22.64 -4.34
N GLY A 125 19.21 22.64 -4.61
CA GLY A 125 20.25 22.68 -3.58
C GLY A 125 20.08 23.80 -2.55
N LYS A 126 20.76 23.70 -1.40
CA LYS A 126 20.70 24.65 -0.27
C LYS A 126 20.54 26.10 -0.72
N ILE A 127 19.29 26.55 -0.86
CA ILE A 127 18.99 27.95 -1.18
C ILE A 127 19.46 28.72 0.04
N LYS A 128 20.50 29.56 -0.14
CA LYS A 128 20.92 30.47 0.90
C LYS A 128 19.69 31.28 1.32
N ARG A 129 19.39 31.29 2.61
CA ARG A 129 18.27 32.09 3.17
C ARG A 129 18.35 33.51 2.61
N ILE A 130 17.25 34.01 2.06
CA ILE A 130 17.14 35.42 1.67
C ILE A 130 17.34 36.26 2.94
N LYS A 131 18.39 37.07 2.96
CA LYS A 131 18.70 37.95 4.11
C LYS A 131 17.56 38.96 4.31
N GLY A 132 17.00 38.97 5.52
CA GLY A 132 15.96 39.90 5.94
C GLY A 132 16.51 41.31 6.17
N HIS A 133 15.62 42.27 6.41
CA HIS A 133 16.00 43.67 6.65
C HIS A 133 16.98 43.83 7.82
N HIS A 134 16.80 43.04 8.88
CA HIS A 134 17.66 43.06 10.08
C HIS A 134 19.02 42.39 9.88
N ASP A 135 19.20 41.57 8.83
CA ASP A 135 20.47 40.91 8.50
C ASP A 135 21.40 41.79 7.65
N LYS A 136 20.95 43.00 7.29
CA LYS A 136 21.73 43.97 6.52
C LYS A 136 22.50 44.82 7.52
N GLU A 137 23.83 44.66 7.56
CA GLU A 137 24.70 45.59 8.28
C GLU A 137 24.39 47.04 7.87
N PRO A 138 24.47 48.02 8.79
CA PRO A 138 24.25 49.42 8.47
C PRO A 138 25.32 49.86 7.47
N LYS A 139 24.97 49.86 6.18
CA LYS A 139 25.85 50.34 5.12
C LYS A 139 26.23 51.77 5.46
N GLN A 140 27.50 52.00 5.80
CA GLN A 140 28.07 53.32 5.91
C GLN A 140 27.68 54.14 4.68
N ASN A 141 26.79 55.10 4.91
CA ASN A 141 26.63 56.35 4.17
C ASN A 141 26.86 56.30 2.65
N LYS A 142 26.19 55.40 1.92
CA LYS A 142 26.00 55.62 0.48
C LYS A 142 24.90 56.66 0.33
N LYS A 143 25.34 57.92 0.30
CA LYS A 143 24.66 59.13 -0.18
C LYS A 143 23.14 58.97 -0.20
N ARG A 144 22.46 59.55 0.78
CA ARG A 144 21.08 60.03 0.59
C ARG A 144 21.13 60.96 -0.62
N LYS A 145 20.98 60.41 -1.82
CA LYS A 145 20.78 61.16 -3.05
C LYS A 145 19.48 61.89 -2.74
N LYS A 146 19.58 63.17 -2.38
CA LYS A 146 18.45 64.09 -2.37
C LYS A 146 17.81 63.83 -3.72
N ILE A 147 16.63 63.17 -3.74
CA ILE A 147 15.96 62.80 -4.97
C ILE A 147 15.56 64.14 -5.57
N GLU A 148 16.46 64.69 -6.38
CA GLU A 148 16.23 65.88 -7.14
C GLU A 148 15.06 65.54 -8.04
N ARG A 149 13.91 66.15 -7.76
CA ARG A 149 12.69 65.84 -8.49
C ARG A 149 12.96 66.24 -9.94
N VAL A 150 13.03 65.26 -10.82
CA VAL A 150 13.25 65.51 -12.24
C VAL A 150 11.97 66.12 -12.81
N PRO A 151 12.04 67.25 -13.54
CA PRO A 151 10.89 67.81 -14.24
C PRO A 151 10.27 66.78 -15.19
N ARG A 152 8.95 66.61 -15.12
CA ARG A 152 8.20 65.68 -15.97
C ARG A 152 7.04 66.40 -16.66
N LYS A 153 6.65 65.93 -17.84
CA LYS A 153 5.51 66.49 -18.58
C LYS A 153 4.21 66.12 -17.89
N CYS A 154 3.46 67.11 -17.44
CA CYS A 154 2.14 66.91 -16.88
C CYS A 154 1.14 66.54 -17.98
N LYS A 155 0.39 65.44 -17.81
CA LYS A 155 -0.62 65.00 -18.79
C LYS A 155 -1.84 65.92 -18.86
N LYS A 156 -2.09 66.76 -17.85
CA LYS A 156 -3.27 67.65 -17.78
C LYS A 156 -3.08 68.99 -18.48
N CYS A 157 -1.95 69.66 -18.23
CA CYS A 157 -1.64 70.96 -18.83
C CYS A 157 -0.60 70.89 -19.96
N GLY A 158 0.02 69.73 -20.17
CA GLY A 158 1.06 69.53 -21.18
C GLY A 158 2.42 70.16 -20.84
N HIS A 159 2.55 70.90 -19.74
CA HIS A 159 3.80 71.59 -19.37
C HIS A 159 4.79 70.66 -18.65
N VAL A 160 6.09 70.85 -18.86
CA VAL A 160 7.17 70.11 -18.18
C VAL A 160 7.60 70.86 -16.94
N GLY A 161 7.37 70.27 -15.77
CA GLY A 161 7.73 70.92 -14.50
C GLY A 161 7.81 69.94 -13.34
N LEU A 162 7.96 70.44 -12.12
CA LEU A 162 8.02 69.63 -10.89
C LEU A 162 6.65 69.17 -10.40
N HIS A 163 5.70 68.96 -11.31
CA HIS A 163 4.35 68.49 -11.02
C HIS A 163 3.91 67.46 -12.05
N ASP A 164 2.96 66.62 -11.65
CA ASP A 164 2.26 65.69 -12.54
C ASP A 164 0.76 66.05 -12.52
N SER A 165 -0.03 65.41 -13.37
CA SER A 165 -1.49 65.52 -13.51
C SER A 165 -2.28 65.50 -12.19
N ARG A 166 -1.77 64.81 -11.17
CA ARG A 166 -2.39 64.75 -9.82
C ARG A 166 -2.23 66.05 -9.04
N ASN A 167 -1.13 66.76 -9.26
CA ASN A 167 -0.77 68.01 -8.58
C ASN A 167 -0.66 69.18 -9.58
N CYS A 168 -1.46 69.13 -10.65
CA CYS A 168 -1.39 70.10 -11.73
C CYS A 168 -2.00 71.44 -11.27
N PRO A 169 -1.26 72.56 -11.35
CA PRO A 169 -1.76 73.87 -10.92
C PRO A 169 -2.93 74.36 -11.79
N ASN A 170 -2.97 73.99 -13.08
CA ASN A 170 -4.09 74.32 -13.98
C ASN A 170 -5.30 73.38 -13.82
N LYS A 171 -5.43 72.67 -12.70
CA LYS A 171 -6.62 71.87 -12.43
C LYS A 171 -7.75 72.85 -12.08
N VAL A 172 -8.69 73.07 -13.00
CA VAL A 172 -9.91 73.84 -12.70
C VAL A 172 -10.63 73.10 -11.57
N THR A 173 -10.67 73.72 -10.40
CA THR A 173 -11.51 73.25 -9.29
C THR A 173 -12.95 73.48 -9.73
N GLN A 174 -13.62 72.43 -10.21
CA GLN A 174 -15.07 72.50 -10.35
C GLN A 174 -15.62 72.61 -8.93
N GLN A 175 -16.26 73.75 -8.64
CA GLN A 175 -17.07 73.97 -7.44
C GLN A 175 -18.33 73.11 -7.51
#